data_AF-A0A497GXH4-F1
#
_entry.id   AF-A0A497GXH4-F1
#
_cell.length_a   1.000
_cell.length_b   1.000
_cell.length_c   1.000
_cell.angle_alpha   90.00
_cell.angle_beta   90.00
_cell.angle_gamma   90.00
#
_symmetry.space_group_name_H-M   'P 1'
#
loop_
_entity.id
_entity.type
_entity.pdbx_description
1 polymer ?
#
loop_
_entity_poly.entity_id
_entity_poly.type
_entity_poly.pdbx_seq_one_letter_code
_entity_poly.pdbx_strand_id
1 'polypeptide(L)'
;MRKNWRKNNFTRRDMCLELLAGKYGLPLDEGLFWTRLPRLVYAEIELMGSKTEAELTFRKGRLVWTEKIQAENGETFEFLIETHQNYPNSVPRVFIRPGLSLNGRRCRDGSVWLCSRDEYVGKMSVYDLRQKAIDFLSEYLANQY
;
A
#
# COMPACT_ATOMS: atom_id res chain seq x y z
N MET A 1 33.19 37.71 8.95
CA MET A 1 33.17 36.71 7.85
C MET A 1 31.75 36.15 7.71
N ARG A 2 31.03 36.54 6.65
CA ARG A 2 29.68 36.06 6.35
C ARG A 2 29.78 34.66 5.74
N LYS A 3 29.35 33.62 6.45
CA LYS A 3 29.23 32.27 5.89
C LYS A 3 28.00 32.22 4.99
N ASN A 4 28.26 32.05 3.69
CA ASN A 4 27.26 31.91 2.63
C ASN A 4 26.29 30.76 2.91
N TRP A 5 25.04 31.09 3.23
CA TRP A 5 23.88 30.19 3.39
C TRP A 5 23.39 29.56 2.07
N ARG A 6 24.29 29.29 1.11
CA ARG A 6 23.97 28.60 -0.14
C ARG A 6 23.82 27.09 0.08
N LYS A 7 22.84 26.61 0.86
CA LYS A 7 22.46 25.17 0.91
C LYS A 7 20.99 24.88 1.29
N ASN A 8 20.07 25.84 1.24
CA ASN A 8 18.67 25.62 1.65
C ASN A 8 17.70 25.20 0.53
N ASN A 9 18.19 24.53 -0.52
CA ASN A 9 17.35 23.96 -1.57
C ASN A 9 17.47 22.43 -1.66
N PHE A 10 17.75 21.74 -0.54
CA PHE A 10 17.36 20.33 -0.45
C PHE A 10 15.84 20.29 -0.59
N THR A 11 15.35 19.85 -1.75
CA THR A 11 13.92 19.89 -2.01
C THR A 11 13.22 18.90 -1.09
N ARG A 12 11.95 19.15 -0.70
CA ARG A 12 11.15 18.18 0.08
C ARG A 12 11.13 16.77 -0.56
N ARG A 13 11.42 16.70 -1.85
CA ARG A 13 11.58 15.46 -2.61
C ARG A 13 12.85 14.71 -2.22
N ASP A 14 14.01 15.38 -2.19
CA ASP A 14 15.31 14.76 -1.87
C ASP A 14 15.31 14.18 -0.45
N MET A 15 14.74 14.92 0.50
CA MET A 15 14.55 14.43 1.87
C MET A 15 13.68 13.16 1.92
N CYS A 16 12.59 13.10 1.15
CA CYS A 16 11.80 11.87 1.08
C CYS A 16 12.57 10.73 0.43
N LEU A 17 13.38 10.98 -0.61
CA LEU A 17 14.21 9.92 -1.22
C LEU A 17 15.24 9.37 -0.23
N GLU A 18 15.90 10.24 0.54
CA GLU A 18 16.83 9.85 1.59
C GLU A 18 16.15 9.01 2.67
N LEU A 19 14.95 9.39 3.11
CA LEU A 19 14.17 8.62 4.07
C LEU A 19 13.72 7.27 3.50
N LEU A 20 13.23 7.24 2.26
CA LEU A 20 12.80 6.02 1.58
C LEU A 20 13.94 5.02 1.46
N ALA A 21 15.13 5.47 1.05
CA ALA A 21 16.30 4.61 0.94
C ALA A 21 16.90 4.25 2.31
N GLY A 22 17.10 5.23 3.19
CA GLY A 22 17.80 5.04 4.45
C GLY A 22 16.98 4.33 5.52
N LYS A 23 15.71 4.71 5.71
CA LYS A 23 14.82 4.14 6.74
C LYS A 23 14.12 2.86 6.27
N TYR A 24 13.71 2.79 5.01
CA TYR A 24 12.92 1.66 4.49
C TYR A 24 13.65 0.79 3.47
N GLY A 25 14.91 1.10 3.16
CA GLY A 25 15.73 0.28 2.27
C GLY A 25 15.24 0.26 0.81
N LEU A 26 14.45 1.24 0.37
CA LEU A 26 13.92 1.26 -0.99
C LEU A 26 15.02 1.64 -2.00
N PRO A 27 15.18 0.88 -3.10
CA PRO A 27 16.17 1.20 -4.11
C PRO A 27 15.78 2.47 -4.86
N LEU A 28 16.78 3.24 -5.28
CA LEU A 28 16.57 4.53 -5.96
C LEU A 28 16.73 4.44 -7.49
N ASP A 29 16.47 3.27 -8.08
CA ASP A 29 16.58 3.07 -9.52
C ASP A 29 15.63 3.98 -10.32
N GLU A 30 16.09 4.39 -11.49
CA GLU A 30 15.28 5.16 -12.43
C GLU A 30 14.08 4.33 -12.92
N GLY A 31 12.91 4.96 -13.00
CA GLY A 31 11.66 4.33 -13.44
C GLY A 31 10.77 3.78 -12.33
N LEU A 32 11.30 3.58 -11.12
CA LEU A 32 10.49 3.20 -9.97
C LEU A 32 9.49 4.31 -9.61
N PHE A 33 8.26 3.94 -9.24
CA PHE A 33 7.25 4.96 -8.98
C PHE A 33 7.52 5.73 -7.68
N TRP A 34 8.13 5.10 -6.68
CA TRP A 34 8.54 5.77 -5.45
C TRP A 34 9.72 6.72 -5.65
N THR A 35 10.56 6.51 -6.67
CA THR A 35 11.57 7.52 -7.03
C THR A 35 10.93 8.69 -7.74
N ARG A 36 9.89 8.48 -8.58
CA ARG A 36 9.14 9.55 -9.24
C ARG A 36 8.23 10.34 -8.29
N LEU A 37 7.59 9.68 -7.33
CA LEU A 37 6.60 10.25 -6.41
C LEU A 37 6.95 9.99 -4.92
N PRO A 38 8.15 10.38 -4.44
CA PRO A 38 8.66 9.96 -3.14
C PRO A 38 7.86 10.53 -1.96
N ARG A 39 7.32 11.75 -2.11
CA ARG A 39 6.50 12.37 -1.07
C ARG A 39 5.21 11.61 -0.82
N LEU A 40 4.57 11.15 -1.90
CA LEU A 40 3.32 10.39 -1.83
C LEU A 40 3.59 9.04 -1.19
N VAL A 41 4.62 8.33 -1.65
CA VAL A 41 4.98 7.02 -1.10
C VAL A 41 5.38 7.10 0.37
N TYR A 42 6.19 8.09 0.76
CA TYR A 42 6.54 8.29 2.15
C TYR A 42 5.30 8.52 3.04
N ALA A 43 4.33 9.32 2.57
CA ALA A 43 3.09 9.54 3.29
C ALA A 43 2.25 8.26 3.44
N GLU A 44 2.16 7.42 2.40
CA GLU A 44 1.49 6.12 2.48
C GLU A 44 2.15 5.21 3.51
N ILE A 45 3.49 5.19 3.53
CA ILE A 45 4.23 4.35 4.45
C ILE A 45 4.02 4.76 5.90
N GLU A 46 4.09 6.06 6.19
CA GLU A 46 3.84 6.57 7.55
C GLU A 46 2.37 6.39 7.96
N LEU A 47 1.43 6.52 7.03
CA LEU A 47 0.02 6.26 7.31
C LEU A 47 -0.22 4.79 7.66
N MET A 48 0.26 3.85 6.84
CA MET A 48 0.15 2.42 7.12
C MET A 48 0.84 2.06 8.44
N GLY A 49 2.10 2.50 8.64
CA GLY A 49 2.88 2.17 9.82
C GLY A 49 2.38 2.80 11.13
N SER A 50 1.59 3.88 11.06
CA SER A 50 0.98 4.49 12.25
C SER A 50 -0.40 3.94 12.61
N LYS A 51 -1.01 3.13 11.72
CA LYS A 51 -2.38 2.65 11.85
C LYS A 51 -2.50 1.13 11.87
N THR A 52 -1.46 0.41 11.46
CA THR A 52 -1.49 -1.03 11.24
C THR A 52 -0.15 -1.64 11.61
N GLU A 53 -0.14 -2.96 11.80
CA GLU A 53 1.08 -3.76 11.96
C GLU A 53 1.54 -4.33 10.60
N ALA A 54 1.18 -3.67 9.50
CA ALA A 54 1.51 -4.14 8.17
C ALA A 54 3.02 -4.05 7.90
N GLU A 55 3.61 -5.16 7.50
CA GLU A 55 5.00 -5.22 7.06
C GLU A 55 5.13 -4.75 5.61
N LEU A 56 6.06 -3.83 5.37
CA LEU A 56 6.41 -3.36 4.04
C LEU A 56 7.55 -4.17 3.47
N THR A 57 7.35 -4.76 2.29
CA THR A 57 8.44 -5.32 1.48
C THR A 57 8.39 -4.75 0.06
N PHE A 58 9.51 -4.82 -0.66
CA PHE A 58 9.54 -4.46 -2.07
C PHE A 58 10.02 -5.66 -2.90
N ARG A 59 9.34 -5.93 -4.02
CA ARG A 59 9.68 -7.03 -4.92
C ARG A 59 9.33 -6.67 -6.36
N LYS A 60 10.28 -6.84 -7.28
CA LYS A 60 10.07 -6.64 -8.74
C LYS A 60 9.39 -5.30 -9.08
N GLY A 61 9.83 -4.19 -8.47
CA GLY A 61 9.28 -2.86 -8.74
C GLY A 61 7.91 -2.58 -8.11
N ARG A 62 7.49 -3.38 -7.12
CA ARG A 62 6.23 -3.22 -6.37
C ARG A 62 6.52 -3.01 -4.90
N LEU A 63 5.66 -2.23 -4.23
CA LEU A 63 5.56 -2.26 -2.77
C LEU A 63 4.45 -3.22 -2.38
N VAL A 64 4.74 -4.11 -1.44
CA VAL A 64 3.85 -5.15 -0.94
C VAL A 64 3.69 -4.96 0.55
N TRP A 65 2.45 -4.71 0.97
CA TRP A 65 2.04 -4.58 2.36
C TRP A 65 1.44 -5.90 2.81
N THR A 66 1.99 -6.52 3.86
CA THR A 66 1.48 -7.79 4.39
C THR A 66 1.02 -7.60 5.82
N GLU A 67 -0.20 -8.01 6.14
CA GLU A 67 -0.75 -7.91 7.49
C GLU A 67 -1.55 -9.18 7.82
N LYS A 68 -1.48 -9.65 9.06
CA LYS A 68 -2.34 -10.72 9.57
C LYS A 68 -3.41 -10.14 10.46
N ILE A 69 -4.65 -10.51 10.21
CA ILE A 69 -5.83 -10.03 10.94
C ILE A 69 -6.59 -11.24 11.47
N GLN A 70 -6.88 -11.24 12.75
CA GLN A 70 -7.74 -12.23 13.37
C GLN A 70 -9.19 -11.72 13.32
N ALA A 71 -10.08 -12.50 12.74
CA ALA A 71 -11.50 -12.25 12.74
C ALA A 71 -12.15 -12.64 14.08
N GLU A 72 -13.36 -12.16 14.33
CA GLU A 72 -14.09 -12.42 15.58
C GLU A 72 -14.40 -13.91 15.82
N ASN A 73 -14.57 -14.67 14.73
CA ASN A 73 -14.74 -16.13 14.79
C ASN A 73 -13.44 -16.90 15.12
N GLY A 74 -12.34 -16.19 15.35
CA GLY A 74 -11.02 -16.75 15.69
C GLY A 74 -10.16 -17.12 14.48
N GLU A 75 -10.70 -17.08 13.26
CA GLU A 75 -9.93 -17.35 12.03
C GLU A 75 -8.91 -16.24 11.77
N THR A 76 -7.74 -16.62 11.25
CA THR A 76 -6.68 -15.67 10.88
C THR A 76 -6.60 -15.54 9.37
N PHE A 77 -6.64 -14.29 8.90
CA PHE A 77 -6.51 -13.92 7.50
C PHE A 77 -5.22 -13.13 7.28
N GLU A 78 -4.50 -13.44 6.21
CA GLU A 78 -3.37 -12.66 5.71
C GLU A 78 -3.84 -11.79 4.54
N PHE A 79 -3.68 -10.49 4.69
CA PHE A 79 -3.89 -9.49 3.65
C PHE A 79 -2.56 -9.19 2.98
N LEU A 80 -2.56 -9.16 1.64
CA LEU A 80 -1.47 -8.57 0.85
C LEU A 80 -2.01 -7.47 -0.04
N ILE A 81 -1.41 -6.29 0.02
CA ILE A 81 -1.74 -5.16 -0.86
C ILE A 81 -0.51 -4.81 -1.72
N GLU A 82 -0.62 -4.98 -3.04
CA GLU A 82 0.45 -4.70 -3.98
C GLU A 82 0.19 -3.42 -4.76
N THR A 83 1.11 -2.46 -4.63
CA THR A 83 1.15 -1.26 -5.47
C THR A 83 2.08 -1.49 -6.66
N HIS A 84 1.61 -1.16 -7.87
CA HIS A 84 2.37 -1.33 -9.10
C HIS A 84 3.09 -0.04 -9.52
N GLN A 85 3.97 -0.12 -10.52
CA GLN A 85 4.69 1.03 -11.10
C GLN A 85 3.79 2.18 -11.61
N ASN A 86 2.50 1.94 -11.80
CA ASN A 86 1.53 2.95 -12.26
C ASN A 86 0.77 3.60 -11.11
N TYR A 87 1.05 3.24 -9.85
CA TYR A 87 0.51 3.88 -8.67
C TYR A 87 0.83 5.39 -8.66
N PRO A 88 -0.11 6.26 -8.27
CA PRO A 88 -1.45 6.00 -7.73
C PRO A 88 -2.57 5.91 -8.80
N ASN A 89 -2.23 5.85 -10.09
CA ASN A 89 -3.22 5.88 -11.18
C ASN A 89 -3.83 4.50 -11.50
N SER A 90 -3.32 3.44 -10.87
CA SER A 90 -3.82 2.07 -10.98
C SER A 90 -4.17 1.53 -9.61
N VAL A 91 -5.33 0.86 -9.50
CA VAL A 91 -5.78 0.22 -8.26
C VAL A 91 -4.74 -0.81 -7.79
N PRO A 92 -4.23 -0.70 -6.55
CA PRO A 92 -3.48 -1.76 -5.90
C PRO A 92 -4.25 -3.08 -5.91
N ARG A 93 -3.52 -4.19 -6.04
CA ARG A 93 -4.13 -5.53 -5.95
C ARG A 93 -4.21 -5.93 -4.49
N VAL A 94 -5.37 -6.43 -4.06
CA VAL A 94 -5.54 -6.92 -2.70
C VAL A 94 -5.75 -8.43 -2.74
N PHE A 95 -5.03 -9.18 -1.91
CA PHE A 95 -5.20 -10.61 -1.74
C PHE A 95 -5.57 -10.89 -0.29
N ILE A 96 -6.47 -11.85 -0.09
CA ILE A 96 -6.90 -12.30 1.24
C ILE A 96 -6.67 -13.81 1.27
N ARG A 97 -5.96 -14.30 2.29
CA ARG A 97 -5.60 -15.72 2.49
C ARG A 97 -6.02 -16.19 3.89
N PRO A 98 -6.54 -17.41 4.09
CA PRO A 98 -6.91 -18.37 3.05
C PRO A 98 -7.95 -17.78 2.09
N GLY A 99 -7.91 -18.24 0.83
CA GLY A 99 -8.73 -17.65 -0.21
C GLY A 99 -10.22 -17.81 0.11
N LEU A 100 -10.95 -16.70 0.17
CA LEU A 100 -12.39 -16.71 0.38
C LEU A 100 -13.12 -17.22 -0.89
N SER A 101 -14.27 -17.87 -0.70
CA SER A 101 -15.15 -18.25 -1.82
C SER A 101 -15.95 -17.02 -2.28
N LEU A 102 -15.33 -16.21 -3.13
CA LEU A 102 -15.88 -14.91 -3.51
C LEU A 102 -16.64 -15.00 -4.84
N ASN A 103 -17.96 -15.12 -4.77
CA ASN A 103 -18.83 -15.10 -5.95
C ASN A 103 -18.62 -13.81 -6.74
N GLY A 104 -17.94 -13.90 -7.89
CA GLY A 104 -17.77 -12.80 -8.85
C GLY A 104 -16.79 -11.68 -8.47
N ARG A 105 -16.29 -11.65 -7.23
CA ARG A 105 -15.35 -10.60 -6.76
C ARG A 105 -13.88 -11.00 -6.80
N ARG A 106 -13.56 -12.18 -7.35
CA ARG A 106 -12.18 -12.64 -7.52
C ARG A 106 -11.68 -12.43 -8.93
N CYS A 107 -10.56 -11.75 -9.07
CA CYS A 107 -9.83 -11.59 -10.33
C CYS A 107 -9.14 -12.91 -10.71
N ARG A 108 -8.78 -13.04 -11.99
CA ARG A 108 -8.08 -14.23 -12.52
C ARG A 108 -6.73 -14.49 -11.85
N ASP A 109 -6.06 -13.45 -11.36
CA ASP A 109 -4.80 -13.55 -10.64
C ASP A 109 -4.98 -13.87 -9.15
N GLY A 110 -6.23 -14.06 -8.70
CA GLY A 110 -6.58 -14.38 -7.32
C GLY A 110 -6.80 -13.17 -6.43
N SER A 111 -6.57 -11.93 -6.91
CA SER A 111 -6.84 -10.72 -6.13
C SER A 111 -8.35 -10.50 -5.96
N VAL A 112 -8.73 -9.79 -4.91
CA VAL A 112 -10.10 -9.38 -4.63
C VAL A 112 -10.36 -8.02 -5.27
N TRP A 113 -11.48 -7.91 -5.96
CA TRP A 113 -11.96 -6.66 -6.51
C TRP A 113 -12.78 -5.89 -5.46
N LEU A 114 -12.17 -4.86 -4.86
CA LEU A 114 -12.77 -4.08 -3.77
C LEU A 114 -13.41 -2.76 -4.23
N CYS A 115 -12.96 -2.22 -5.36
CA CYS A 115 -13.51 -1.01 -5.94
C CYS A 115 -13.21 -0.92 -7.45
N SER A 116 -14.04 -0.16 -8.16
CA SER A 116 -13.81 0.19 -9.55
C SER A 116 -12.60 1.12 -9.70
N ARG A 117 -12.08 1.20 -10.93
CA ARG A 117 -10.99 2.13 -11.24
C ARG A 117 -11.38 3.58 -10.94
N ASP A 118 -12.59 4.00 -11.29
CA ASP A 118 -13.06 5.40 -11.20
C ASP A 118 -13.27 5.87 -9.76
N GLU A 119 -13.68 4.95 -8.88
CA GLU A 119 -13.69 5.16 -7.44
C GLU A 119 -12.27 5.35 -6.90
N TYR A 120 -11.31 4.59 -7.42
CA TYR A 120 -9.95 4.59 -6.91
C TYR A 120 -9.08 5.75 -7.37
N VAL A 121 -8.96 6.03 -8.70
CA VAL A 121 -7.87 6.81 -9.34
C VAL A 121 -7.23 7.89 -8.45
N GLY A 122 -6.24 7.52 -7.65
CA GLY A 122 -5.51 8.40 -6.72
C GLY A 122 -6.33 9.10 -5.63
N LYS A 123 -7.62 8.73 -5.44
CA LYS A 123 -8.52 9.28 -4.42
C LYS A 123 -8.49 8.52 -3.09
N MET A 124 -7.87 7.34 -3.09
CA MET A 124 -7.78 6.45 -1.93
C MET A 124 -6.32 6.09 -1.64
N SER A 125 -5.96 6.11 -0.37
CA SER A 125 -4.68 5.60 0.13
C SER A 125 -4.65 4.06 0.13
N VAL A 126 -3.46 3.50 0.34
CA VAL A 126 -3.31 2.06 0.60
C VAL A 126 -4.08 1.66 1.86
N TYR A 127 -4.06 2.52 2.89
CA TYR A 127 -4.79 2.30 4.12
C TYR A 127 -6.32 2.26 3.92
N ASP A 128 -6.87 3.14 3.08
CA ASP A 128 -8.30 3.13 2.78
C ASP A 128 -8.71 1.85 2.06
N LEU A 129 -7.86 1.33 1.16
CA LEU A 129 -8.08 0.03 0.52
C LEU A 129 -8.00 -1.12 1.51
N ARG A 130 -7.07 -1.06 2.49
CA ARG A 130 -6.99 -2.01 3.59
C ARG A 130 -8.29 -2.03 4.39
N GLN A 131 -8.85 -0.86 4.71
CA GLN A 131 -10.13 -0.80 5.44
C GLN A 131 -11.29 -1.38 4.64
N LYS A 132 -11.39 -1.06 3.35
CA LYS A 132 -12.39 -1.72 2.47
C LYS A 132 -12.23 -3.24 2.43
N ALA A 133 -11.00 -3.74 2.47
CA ALA A 133 -10.74 -5.17 2.45
C ALA A 133 -11.24 -5.87 3.73
N ILE A 134 -11.18 -5.16 4.87
CA ILE A 134 -11.67 -5.66 6.16
C ILE A 134 -13.17 -5.59 6.25
N ASP A 135 -13.77 -4.46 5.85
CA ASP A 135 -15.23 -4.33 5.79
C ASP A 135 -15.81 -5.46 4.94
N PHE A 136 -15.18 -5.74 3.81
CA PHE A 136 -15.53 -6.85 2.93
C PHE A 136 -15.39 -8.22 3.60
N LEU A 137 -14.31 -8.47 4.34
CA LEU A 137 -14.12 -9.73 5.08
C LEU A 137 -15.20 -9.89 6.17
N SER A 138 -15.49 -8.83 6.93
CA SER A 138 -16.52 -8.84 7.96
C SER A 138 -17.90 -9.12 7.36
N GLU A 139 -18.25 -8.49 6.24
CA GLU A 139 -19.48 -8.79 5.50
C GLU A 139 -19.52 -10.25 5.03
N TYR A 140 -18.41 -10.78 4.50
CA TYR A 140 -18.35 -12.16 4.05
C TYR A 140 -18.62 -13.13 5.21
N LEU A 141 -17.94 -12.95 6.34
CA LEU A 141 -18.08 -13.80 7.52
C LEU A 141 -19.49 -13.73 8.12
N ALA A 142 -20.09 -12.54 8.15
CA ALA A 142 -21.46 -12.35 8.63
C ALA A 142 -22.51 -13.10 7.79
N ASN A 143 -22.25 -13.35 6.50
CA ASN A 143 -23.17 -14.07 5.60
C ASN A 143 -22.95 -15.59 5.57
N GLN A 144 -21.97 -16.12 6.31
CA GLN A 144 -21.75 -17.58 6.42
C GLN A 144 -22.57 -18.22 7.56
N TYR A 145 -23.21 -17.41 8.42
CA TYR A 145 -24.01 -17.82 9.57
C TYR A 145 -25.41 -17.22 9.51
#